data_AF-A0A097BVF0-F1
#
_entry.id   AF-A0A097BVF0-F1
#
_cell.length_a   1.000
_cell.length_b   1.000
_cell.length_c   1.000
_cell.angle_alpha   90.00
_cell.angle_beta   90.00
_cell.angle_gamma   90.00
#
_symmetry.space_group_name_H-M   'P 1'
#
loop_
_entity.id
_entity.type
_entity.pdbx_description
1 polymer ?
#
loop_
_entity_poly.entity_id
_entity_poly.type
_entity_poly.pdbx_seq_one_letter_code
_entity_poly.pdbx_strand_id
1 'polypeptide(L)'
;GMDPTYSVTVDEVECSYFDQVEQLNGFGSQNKETIAYLVYAFFNYWAYWHDYANDVISIRTGSIMSKRDKDWTRRIGNDRHLICIEDPFETSHDL
;
A
#
# COMPACT_ATOMS: atom_id res chain seq x y z
N GLY A 1 -15.58 -6.10 -3.39
CA GLY A 1 -14.95 -4.78 -3.25
C GLY A 1 -15.91 -3.74 -3.80
N MET A 2 -15.60 -2.45 -3.65
CA MET A 2 -16.33 -1.43 -4.39
C MET A 2 -15.88 -1.48 -5.85
N ASP A 3 -16.82 -1.41 -6.78
CA ASP A 3 -16.50 -1.36 -8.21
C ASP A 3 -15.87 -0.01 -8.55
N PRO A 4 -14.83 0.05 -9.41
CA PRO A 4 -14.20 1.31 -9.76
C PRO A 4 -15.17 2.25 -10.50
N THR A 5 -15.09 3.54 -10.17
CA THR A 5 -15.90 4.62 -10.79
C THR A 5 -15.08 5.49 -11.73
N TYR A 6 -13.75 5.37 -11.65
CA TYR A 6 -12.79 6.01 -12.54
C TYR A 6 -11.83 4.97 -13.10
N SER A 7 -11.55 5.04 -14.40
CA SER A 7 -10.49 4.28 -15.05
C SER A 7 -9.88 5.13 -16.17
N VAL A 8 -8.56 5.13 -16.25
CA VAL A 8 -7.78 5.77 -17.31
C VAL A 8 -6.54 4.93 -17.59
N THR A 9 -6.09 4.88 -18.85
CA THR A 9 -4.79 4.31 -19.19
C THR A 9 -3.77 5.41 -19.40
N VAL A 10 -2.66 5.37 -18.66
CA VAL A 10 -1.51 6.28 -18.79
C VAL A 10 -0.27 5.43 -19.00
N ASP A 11 0.48 5.66 -20.07
CA ASP A 11 1.72 4.92 -20.38
C ASP A 11 1.57 3.38 -20.27
N GLU A 12 0.49 2.85 -20.85
CA GLU A 12 0.12 1.42 -20.83
C GLU A 12 -0.29 0.85 -19.45
N VAL A 13 -0.33 1.67 -18.40
CA VAL A 13 -0.81 1.31 -17.06
C VAL A 13 -2.29 1.69 -16.92
N GLU A 14 -3.16 0.74 -16.58
CA GLU A 14 -4.55 1.02 -16.22
C GLU A 14 -4.64 1.50 -14.76
N CYS A 15 -5.04 2.75 -14.59
CA CYS A 15 -5.29 3.37 -13.30
C CYS A 15 -6.80 3.36 -13.00
N SER A 16 -7.26 2.35 -12.27
CA SER A 16 -8.69 2.12 -11.98
C SER A 16 -8.95 2.11 -10.48
N TYR A 17 -9.87 2.96 -10.00
CA TYR A 17 -10.20 3.09 -8.58
C TYR A 17 -11.60 3.70 -8.36
N PHE A 18 -12.07 3.63 -7.12
CA PHE A 18 -13.31 4.29 -6.69
C PHE A 18 -13.00 5.74 -6.27
N ASP A 19 -13.38 6.70 -7.10
CA ASP A 19 -13.10 8.13 -6.92
C ASP A 19 -14.27 8.93 -6.31
N GLN A 20 -15.45 8.32 -6.20
CA GLN A 20 -16.65 8.93 -5.59
C GLN A 20 -16.57 8.96 -4.05
N VAL A 21 -15.49 9.53 -3.52
CA VAL A 21 -15.10 9.48 -2.10
C VAL A 21 -16.15 10.08 -1.16
N GLU A 22 -17.06 10.92 -1.65
CA GLU A 22 -18.19 11.45 -0.89
C GLU A 22 -19.15 10.34 -0.43
N GLN A 23 -19.21 9.22 -1.16
CA GLN A 23 -19.99 8.05 -0.76
C GLN A 23 -19.33 7.24 0.36
N LEU A 24 -18.05 7.51 0.66
CA LEU A 24 -17.27 6.83 1.70
C LEU A 24 -17.29 7.58 3.04
N ASN A 25 -18.12 8.62 3.16
CA ASN A 25 -18.30 9.33 4.41
C ASN A 25 -18.67 8.35 5.54
N GLY A 26 -17.83 8.29 6.57
CA GLY A 26 -18.00 7.39 7.70
C GLY A 26 -17.35 6.01 7.54
N PHE A 27 -16.64 5.71 6.44
CA PHE A 27 -15.91 4.44 6.29
C PHE A 27 -15.02 4.12 7.51
N GLY A 28 -14.28 5.13 7.99
CA GLY A 28 -13.43 5.02 9.18
C GLY A 28 -14.15 5.16 10.53
N SER A 29 -15.47 5.36 10.58
CA SER A 29 -16.17 5.76 11.80
C SER A 29 -16.16 4.71 12.90
N GLN A 30 -15.89 3.44 12.57
CA GLN A 30 -15.74 2.36 13.55
C GLN A 30 -14.42 2.47 14.32
N ASN A 31 -13.38 3.06 13.73
CA ASN A 31 -12.13 3.35 14.43
C ASN A 31 -12.36 4.54 15.38
N LYS A 32 -12.06 4.35 16.66
CA LYS A 32 -12.22 5.36 17.73
C LYS A 32 -10.89 5.86 18.29
N GLU A 33 -9.78 5.50 17.65
CA GLU A 33 -8.45 5.91 18.07
C GLU A 33 -8.28 7.42 17.92
N THR A 34 -7.58 8.03 18.86
CA THR A 34 -7.27 9.46 18.79
C THR A 34 -6.11 9.69 17.83
N ILE A 35 -5.98 10.91 17.31
CA ILE A 35 -4.83 11.28 16.46
C ILE A 35 -3.49 11.02 17.15
N ALA A 36 -3.40 11.28 18.46
CA ALA A 36 -2.18 11.03 19.24
C ALA A 36 -1.83 9.53 19.24
N TYR A 37 -2.84 8.67 19.37
CA TYR A 37 -2.64 7.23 19.33
C TYR A 37 -2.28 6.74 17.93
N LEU A 38 -2.91 7.26 16.86
CA LEU A 38 -2.58 6.89 15.48
C LEU A 38 -1.14 7.26 15.12
N VAL A 39 -0.65 8.43 15.55
CA VAL A 39 0.76 8.82 15.34
C VAL A 39 1.70 7.88 16.09
N TYR A 40 1.40 7.55 17.34
CA TYR A 40 2.15 6.56 18.09
C TYR A 40 2.14 5.18 17.41
N ALA A 41 0.97 4.70 17.01
CA ALA A 41 0.78 3.40 16.38
C ALA A 41 1.50 3.31 15.02
N PHE A 42 1.51 4.38 14.23
CA PHE A 42 2.27 4.48 12.98
C PHE A 42 3.76 4.24 13.22
N PHE A 43 4.38 4.99 14.14
CA PHE A 43 5.80 4.80 14.44
C PHE A 43 6.08 3.47 15.11
N ASN A 44 5.21 3.00 16.00
CA ASN A 44 5.34 1.70 16.63
C ASN A 44 5.32 0.58 15.58
N TYR A 45 4.42 0.63 14.60
CA TYR A 45 4.36 -0.34 13.51
C TYR A 45 5.67 -0.38 12.73
N TRP A 46 6.14 0.77 12.24
CA TRP A 46 7.37 0.82 11.46
C TRP A 46 8.63 0.51 12.27
N ALA A 47 8.69 0.89 13.55
CA ALA A 47 9.86 0.64 14.37
C ALA A 47 9.99 -0.83 14.80
N TYR A 48 8.88 -1.51 15.04
CA TYR A 48 8.90 -2.80 15.75
C TYR A 48 8.09 -3.93 15.10
N TRP A 49 7.10 -3.64 14.26
CA TRP A 49 6.16 -4.65 13.76
C TRP A 49 6.32 -4.97 12.28
N HIS A 50 6.70 -4.01 11.45
CA HIS A 50 6.86 -4.25 10.02
C HIS A 50 8.01 -5.23 9.76
N ASP A 51 7.73 -6.34 9.07
CA ASP A 51 8.77 -7.30 8.68
C ASP A 51 9.44 -6.85 7.39
N TYR A 52 10.42 -5.96 7.52
CA TYR A 52 11.24 -5.47 6.40
C TYR A 52 11.91 -6.58 5.58
N ALA A 53 12.07 -7.79 6.10
CA ALA A 53 12.69 -8.87 5.34
C ALA A 53 11.70 -9.55 4.38
N ASN A 54 10.40 -9.57 4.71
CA ASN A 54 9.42 -10.41 4.03
C ASN A 54 8.20 -9.65 3.49
N ASP A 55 7.90 -8.48 4.01
CA ASP A 55 6.65 -7.77 3.75
C ASP A 55 6.81 -6.66 2.70
N VAL A 56 5.71 -6.44 1.98
CA VAL A 56 5.48 -5.33 1.06
C VAL A 56 4.20 -4.63 1.47
N ILE A 57 4.26 -3.31 1.64
CA ILE A 57 3.06 -2.50 1.84
C ILE A 57 2.38 -2.28 0.48
N SER A 58 1.10 -2.65 0.34
CA SER A 58 0.31 -2.35 -0.86
C SER A 58 -0.99 -1.64 -0.48
N ILE A 59 -1.11 -0.38 -0.89
CA ILE A 59 -2.36 0.38 -0.74
C ILE A 59 -3.41 -0.04 -1.78
N ARG A 60 -2.98 -0.60 -2.92
CA ARG A 60 -3.86 -1.13 -3.97
C ARG A 60 -4.69 -2.31 -3.46
N THR A 61 -4.09 -3.20 -2.67
CA THR A 61 -4.82 -4.32 -2.05
C THR A 61 -5.36 -3.98 -0.65
N GLY A 62 -4.90 -2.89 -0.05
CA GLY A 62 -5.19 -2.56 1.34
C GLY A 62 -4.63 -3.59 2.33
N SER A 63 -3.55 -4.27 1.96
CA SER A 63 -2.98 -5.38 2.74
C SER A 63 -1.46 -5.43 2.66
N ILE A 64 -0.87 -6.29 3.49
CA ILE A 64 0.53 -6.68 3.37
C ILE A 64 0.64 -7.81 2.33
N MET A 65 1.62 -7.73 1.44
CA MET A 65 1.95 -8.78 0.48
C MET A 65 3.34 -9.36 0.79
N SER A 66 3.64 -10.58 0.31
CA SER A 66 4.99 -11.13 0.47
C SER A 66 5.94 -10.60 -0.60
N LYS A 67 7.17 -10.24 -0.21
CA LYS A 67 8.27 -9.95 -1.14
C LYS A 67 8.54 -11.11 -2.10
N ARG A 68 8.27 -12.36 -1.67
CA ARG A 68 8.45 -13.55 -2.53
C ARG A 68 7.49 -13.52 -3.70
N ASP A 69 6.23 -13.16 -3.46
CA ASP A 69 5.20 -13.11 -4.50
C ASP A 69 5.48 -11.98 -5.52
N LYS A 70 6.27 -10.98 -5.10
CA LYS A 70 6.74 -9.86 -5.91
C LYS A 70 8.13 -10.05 -6.55
N ASP A 71 8.83 -11.14 -6.25
CA ASP A 71 10.26 -11.36 -6.55
C ASP A 71 11.21 -10.25 -6.02
N TRP A 72 10.76 -9.43 -5.07
CA TRP A 72 11.55 -8.39 -4.40
C TRP A 72 12.45 -8.93 -3.27
N THR A 73 12.61 -10.24 -3.20
CA THR A 73 13.60 -10.90 -2.34
C THR A 73 15.01 -10.87 -2.92
N ARG A 74 15.12 -10.64 -4.24
CA ARG A 74 16.38 -10.71 -4.97
C ARG A 74 16.95 -9.33 -5.18
N ARG A 75 18.27 -9.24 -5.11
CA ARG A 75 19.00 -8.05 -5.53
C ARG A 75 19.13 -8.08 -7.05
N ILE A 76 18.47 -7.17 -7.75
CA ILE A 76 18.62 -7.00 -9.20
C ILE A 76 19.53 -5.80 -9.43
N GLY A 77 20.76 -6.05 -9.92
CA GLY A 77 21.75 -4.98 -10.11
C GLY A 77 22.09 -4.24 -8.81
N ASN A 78 21.86 -2.93 -8.80
CA ASN A 78 22.09 -2.08 -7.63
C ASN A 78 20.87 -1.94 -6.72
N ASP A 79 19.69 -2.40 -7.14
CA ASP A 79 18.44 -2.20 -6.42
C ASP A 79 18.45 -2.95 -5.09
N ARG A 80 17.98 -2.26 -4.05
CA ARG A 80 17.89 -2.80 -2.70
C ARG A 80 16.48 -2.59 -2.17
N HIS A 81 15.68 -3.64 -2.27
CA HIS A 81 14.35 -3.78 -1.68
C HIS A 81 14.40 -3.87 -0.14
N LEU A 82 14.88 -2.82 0.54
CA LEU A 82 15.07 -2.80 2.00
C LEU A 82 13.78 -2.47 2.75
N ILE A 83 13.03 -1.50 2.24
CA ILE A 83 11.68 -1.14 2.67
C ILE A 83 10.83 -1.23 1.41
N CYS A 84 9.86 -2.15 1.37
CA CYS A 84 9.10 -2.39 0.16
C CYS A 84 7.72 -1.75 0.22
N ILE A 85 7.50 -0.78 -0.66
CA ILE A 85 6.25 -0.05 -0.77
C ILE A 85 5.84 -0.08 -2.24
N GLU A 86 4.78 -0.83 -2.53
CA GLU A 86 4.27 -0.99 -3.89
C GLU A 86 3.61 0.29 -4.37
N ASP A 87 4.01 0.78 -5.56
CA ASP A 87 3.21 1.79 -6.26
C ASP A 87 1.83 1.19 -6.63
N PRO A 88 0.72 1.91 -6.35
CA PRO A 88 -0.62 1.38 -6.53
C PRO A 88 -1.03 1.11 -7.98
N PHE A 89 -0.32 1.67 -8.97
CA PHE A 89 -0.62 1.51 -10.39
C PHE A 89 0.54 0.81 -11.11
N GLU A 90 1.76 1.29 -10.93
CA GLU A 90 2.97 0.68 -11.48
C GLU A 90 3.49 -0.42 -10.54
N THR A 91 2.76 -1.53 -10.43
CA THR A 91 2.99 -2.54 -9.37
C THR A 91 4.35 -3.27 -9.38
N SER A 92 5.18 -3.04 -10.40
CA SER A 92 6.58 -3.47 -10.47
C SER A 92 7.56 -2.48 -9.83
N HIS A 93 7.12 -1.25 -9.55
CA HIS A 93 7.90 -0.20 -8.93
C HIS A 93 7.83 -0.32 -7.40
N ASP A 94 9.01 -0.38 -6.79
CA ASP A 94 9.23 -0.25 -5.34
C ASP A 94 9.77 1.17 -5.07
N LEU A 95 9.12 1.93 -4.18
CA LEU A 95 9.36 3.37 -3.96
C LEU A 95 10.69 3.71 -3.25
#